data_AF-A0A2D7B1V4-F1
#
_entry.id   AF-A0A2D7B1V4-F1
#
_cell.length_a   1.000
_cell.length_b   1.000
_cell.length_c   1.000
_cell.angle_alpha   90.00
_cell.angle_beta   90.00
_cell.angle_gamma   90.00
#
_symmetry.space_group_name_H-M   'P 1'
#
loop_
_entity.id
_entity.type
_entity.pdbx_description
1 polymer ?
#
loop_
_entity_poly.entity_id
_entity_poly.type
_entity_poly.pdbx_seq_one_letter_code
_entity_poly.pdbx_strand_id
1 'polypeptide(L)'
;MVDRKDNKDSQPLLTEILSQQDPAQMQTLLTTLALANTESHALLLDVLSGSGPLGTVSNGDPMGVGEAFRAVGQGFARNPAALMTANMQLMQGWMELWQEMALEGMTGSSKPARDKRFSDPEWERNPGFKFIRKAYDLNAKWLMGLADHVKDEIPDNIHLRAKFFSQQLADSLAPTNHLGSNPQALRRFIESGGDSILAGIRMAREDVKKGNGKLYITQTDETPFKLGDNIATAPGEVVFRNDLIELIQYKPTGEQTYARPLLIFPPWINKFYILDLREENSMIRWLLDKGLSVFVVSWRSADDVTRDYTWNDYVKNGIYAAVEATLQATGQKGLNTVGYCIGGTLLSSALGHMAKTGDDRIKSATFFASQSDFSLAGDLKVFTDDNGRGYINSIIEEHNGIMPGSMMYETFNWLRPIDLVWRYVIDQYMLGKEPRPFDLLYWNADQTNIPGKVHRKYLKDCYAKNKLARGKFKVLGETVDLKQVDIPVMVQASRDDHICPMESVYRTAKVFGGKTQFILAASGHIAGVVNHPDSGKYCHWTNDSALPDTGAEWLDGAEEHAGSWWPTWWNWLRPKSGRKVVAKQPKDMGLGSAPGTYARVRLEDIKLG
;
A
#
# COMPACT_ATOMS: atom_id res chain seq x y z
N MET A 1 10.15 5.15 -32.12
CA MET A 1 8.92 5.85 -32.50
C MET A 1 8.54 6.76 -31.36
N VAL A 2 8.48 8.07 -31.62
CA VAL A 2 8.23 9.10 -30.61
C VAL A 2 6.80 8.93 -30.10
N ASP A 3 6.68 8.71 -28.79
CA ASP A 3 5.42 8.63 -28.05
C ASP A 3 4.70 9.98 -28.18
N ARG A 4 3.74 10.08 -29.10
CA ARG A 4 2.84 11.24 -29.19
C ARG A 4 2.01 11.19 -27.92
N LYS A 5 2.33 12.05 -26.94
CA LYS A 5 1.36 12.44 -25.91
C LYS A 5 0.13 12.96 -26.66
N ASP A 6 -0.93 12.15 -26.70
CA ASP A 6 -2.22 12.55 -27.23
C ASP A 6 -2.61 13.87 -26.59
N ASN A 7 -2.70 14.92 -27.41
CA ASN A 7 -3.21 16.20 -26.96
C ASN A 7 -4.70 16.02 -26.68
N LYS A 8 -5.04 15.65 -25.44
CA LYS A 8 -6.42 15.37 -25.00
C LYS A 8 -7.38 16.48 -25.41
N ASP A 9 -6.91 17.73 -25.45
CA ASP A 9 -7.72 18.89 -25.82
C ASP A 9 -8.15 18.94 -27.29
N SER A 10 -7.58 18.08 -28.16
CA SER A 10 -7.92 17.98 -29.59
C SER A 10 -8.84 16.81 -29.92
N GLN A 11 -9.28 16.02 -28.93
CA GLN A 11 -10.17 14.88 -29.19
C GLN A 11 -11.60 15.35 -29.48
N PRO A 12 -12.29 14.74 -30.47
CA PRO A 12 -13.66 15.09 -30.83
C PRO A 12 -14.63 14.79 -29.69
N LEU A 13 -15.69 15.60 -29.59
CA LEU A 13 -16.71 15.39 -28.56
C LEU A 13 -17.55 14.15 -28.87
N LEU A 14 -18.12 13.51 -27.85
CA LEU A 14 -19.01 12.35 -28.00
C LEU A 14 -20.18 12.62 -28.93
N THR A 15 -20.73 13.83 -28.90
CA THR A 15 -21.80 14.27 -29.80
C THR A 15 -21.34 14.28 -31.26
N GLU A 16 -20.11 14.72 -31.52
CA GLU A 16 -19.52 14.71 -32.86
C GLU A 16 -19.30 13.26 -33.34
N ILE A 17 -18.73 12.40 -32.49
CA ILE A 17 -18.49 10.98 -32.79
C ILE A 17 -19.81 10.25 -33.10
N LEU A 18 -20.86 10.51 -32.32
CA LEU A 18 -22.18 9.93 -32.53
C LEU A 18 -22.83 10.42 -33.83
N SER A 19 -22.71 11.71 -34.15
CA SER A 19 -23.26 12.26 -35.40
C SER A 19 -22.57 11.74 -36.67
N GLN A 20 -21.37 11.16 -36.53
CA GLN A 20 -20.60 10.57 -37.63
C GLN A 20 -20.91 9.09 -37.86
N GLN A 21 -21.71 8.43 -37.00
CA GLN A 21 -22.04 7.02 -37.15
C GLN A 21 -23.09 6.79 -38.24
N ASP A 22 -22.84 5.82 -39.12
CA ASP A 22 -23.82 5.37 -40.11
C ASP A 22 -24.80 4.30 -39.54
N PRO A 23 -25.91 3.99 -40.23
CA PRO A 23 -26.88 3.00 -39.76
C PRO A 23 -26.31 1.58 -39.54
N ALA A 24 -25.30 1.17 -40.31
CA ALA A 24 -24.68 -0.15 -40.19
C ALA A 24 -23.76 -0.21 -38.96
N GLN A 25 -23.02 0.86 -38.68
CA GLN A 25 -22.23 1.03 -37.46
C GLN A 25 -23.13 1.04 -36.22
N MET A 26 -24.27 1.73 -36.28
CA MET A 26 -25.26 1.71 -35.20
C MET A 26 -25.87 0.33 -34.99
N GLN A 27 -26.19 -0.40 -36.06
CA GLN A 27 -26.66 -1.79 -35.96
C GLN A 27 -25.61 -2.71 -35.33
N THR A 28 -24.33 -2.52 -35.69
CA THR A 28 -23.21 -3.25 -35.10
C THR A 28 -23.11 -2.97 -33.59
N LEU A 29 -23.14 -1.71 -33.18
CA LEU A 29 -23.12 -1.32 -31.77
C LEU A 29 -24.26 -1.95 -30.96
N LEU A 30 -25.49 -1.91 -31.49
CA LEU A 30 -26.65 -2.52 -30.83
C LEU A 30 -26.54 -4.04 -30.72
N THR A 31 -26.00 -4.70 -31.76
CA THR A 31 -25.77 -6.15 -31.76
C THR A 31 -24.70 -6.53 -30.75
N THR A 32 -23.58 -5.80 -30.74
CA THR A 32 -22.49 -5.99 -29.78
C THR A 32 -22.96 -5.76 -28.35
N LEU A 33 -23.80 -4.74 -28.12
CA LEU A 33 -24.40 -4.49 -26.80
C LEU A 33 -25.32 -5.63 -26.35
N ALA A 34 -26.14 -6.18 -27.25
CA ALA A 34 -26.99 -7.34 -26.94
C ALA A 34 -26.16 -8.59 -26.59
N LEU A 35 -25.05 -8.82 -27.32
CA LEU A 35 -24.11 -9.90 -27.02
C LEU A 35 -23.41 -9.67 -25.67
N ALA A 36 -22.90 -8.46 -25.45
CA ALA A 36 -22.27 -8.06 -24.19
C ALA A 36 -23.22 -8.23 -23.00
N ASN A 37 -24.50 -7.88 -23.15
CA ASN A 37 -25.51 -8.07 -22.12
C ASN A 37 -25.71 -9.57 -21.80
N THR A 38 -25.83 -10.40 -22.83
CA THR A 38 -25.97 -11.86 -22.68
C THR A 38 -24.77 -12.47 -21.96
N GLU A 39 -23.56 -12.10 -22.37
CA GLU A 39 -22.31 -12.60 -21.78
C GLU A 39 -22.08 -12.06 -20.35
N SER A 40 -22.54 -10.84 -20.06
CA SER A 40 -22.50 -10.26 -18.71
C SER A 40 -23.46 -10.99 -17.75
N HIS A 41 -24.64 -11.40 -18.22
CA HIS A 41 -25.55 -12.22 -17.42
C HIS A 41 -24.96 -13.59 -17.09
N ALA A 42 -24.26 -14.23 -18.03
CA ALA A 42 -23.55 -15.48 -17.79
C ALA A 42 -22.43 -15.30 -16.74
N LEU A 43 -21.62 -14.26 -16.88
CA LEU A 43 -20.59 -13.90 -15.90
C LEU A 43 -21.18 -13.61 -14.51
N LEU A 44 -22.31 -12.91 -14.43
CA LEU A 44 -23.00 -12.65 -13.17
C LEU A 44 -23.46 -13.95 -12.51
N LEU A 45 -23.99 -14.90 -13.28
CA LEU A 45 -24.36 -16.23 -12.78
C LEU A 45 -23.16 -17.03 -12.30
N ASP A 46 -22.02 -16.96 -12.99
CA ASP A 46 -20.76 -17.60 -12.56
C ASP A 46 -20.26 -17.01 -11.22
N VAL A 47 -20.35 -15.69 -11.05
CA VAL A 47 -19.99 -15.01 -9.79
C VAL A 47 -20.98 -15.34 -8.66
N LEU A 48 -22.27 -15.47 -8.96
CA LEU A 48 -23.31 -15.80 -7.99
C LEU A 48 -23.32 -17.29 -7.60
N SER A 49 -22.92 -18.18 -8.51
CA SER A 49 -22.83 -19.63 -8.27
C SER A 49 -21.46 -20.08 -7.75
N GLY A 50 -20.43 -19.25 -7.92
CA GLY A 50 -19.13 -19.43 -7.29
C GLY A 50 -19.18 -19.22 -5.78
N SER A 51 -18.16 -19.72 -5.07
CA SER A 51 -17.95 -19.55 -3.61
C SER A 51 -17.50 -18.12 -3.24
N GLY A 52 -18.15 -17.10 -3.81
CA GLY A 52 -17.78 -15.69 -3.72
C GLY A 52 -18.40 -14.91 -2.55
N PRO A 53 -18.05 -13.62 -2.38
CA PRO A 53 -18.39 -12.83 -1.20
C PRO A 53 -19.90 -12.63 -0.97
N LEU A 54 -20.74 -12.84 -1.98
CA LEU A 54 -22.19 -12.89 -1.77
C LEU A 54 -22.63 -14.16 -1.01
N GLY A 55 -21.81 -15.22 -1.00
CA GLY A 55 -21.91 -16.35 -0.08
C GLY A 55 -21.41 -16.04 1.34
N THR A 56 -20.66 -14.97 1.56
CA THR A 56 -20.23 -14.54 2.91
C THR A 56 -21.29 -13.76 3.69
N VAL A 57 -22.47 -13.52 3.09
CA VAL A 57 -23.66 -13.04 3.81
C VAL A 57 -24.12 -14.06 4.86
N SER A 58 -23.61 -15.30 4.86
CA SER A 58 -23.93 -16.31 5.88
C SER A 58 -23.23 -16.11 7.24
N ASN A 59 -22.25 -15.20 7.39
CA ASN A 59 -21.43 -15.07 8.61
C ASN A 59 -21.60 -13.74 9.39
N GLY A 60 -22.59 -12.90 9.06
CA GLY A 60 -22.88 -11.65 9.79
C GLY A 60 -22.21 -10.40 9.20
N ASP A 61 -21.97 -9.37 10.04
CA ASP A 61 -21.29 -8.10 9.68
C ASP A 61 -19.88 -8.04 10.31
N PRO A 62 -18.92 -8.88 9.87
CA PRO A 62 -17.61 -9.03 10.51
C PRO A 62 -16.77 -7.75 10.46
N MET A 63 -17.06 -6.87 9.50
CA MET A 63 -16.38 -5.58 9.33
C MET A 63 -17.10 -4.41 10.01
N GLY A 64 -18.27 -4.64 10.62
CA GLY A 64 -19.05 -3.65 11.35
C GLY A 64 -19.62 -2.52 10.48
N VAL A 65 -19.87 -2.76 9.20
CA VAL A 65 -20.41 -1.77 8.25
C VAL A 65 -21.81 -1.34 8.65
N GLY A 66 -22.69 -2.31 8.90
CA GLY A 66 -24.06 -2.09 9.35
C GLY A 66 -24.10 -1.47 10.74
N GLU A 67 -23.19 -1.87 11.63
CA GLU A 67 -23.00 -1.21 12.93
C GLU A 67 -22.67 0.28 12.78
N ALA A 68 -21.72 0.62 11.91
CA ALA A 68 -21.29 2.01 11.69
C ALA A 68 -22.42 2.89 11.17
N PHE A 69 -23.11 2.48 10.10
CA PHE A 69 -24.21 3.27 9.54
C PHE A 69 -25.40 3.36 10.49
N ARG A 70 -25.71 2.28 11.24
CA ARG A 70 -26.76 2.31 12.27
C ARG A 70 -26.40 3.28 13.39
N ALA A 71 -25.15 3.31 13.84
CA ALA A 71 -24.69 4.23 14.87
C ALA A 71 -24.80 5.70 14.43
N VAL A 72 -24.42 6.01 13.17
CA VAL A 72 -24.63 7.35 12.59
C VAL A 72 -26.12 7.72 12.58
N GLY A 73 -27.00 6.80 12.13
CA GLY A 73 -28.45 7.01 12.17
C GLY A 73 -29.01 7.23 13.58
N GLN A 74 -28.51 6.48 14.58
CA GLN A 74 -28.86 6.68 15.99
C GLN A 74 -28.33 8.01 16.53
N GLY A 75 -27.14 8.45 16.11
CA GLY A 75 -26.59 9.76 16.43
C GLY A 75 -27.50 10.88 15.94
N PHE A 76 -28.01 10.78 14.71
CA PHE A 76 -29.01 11.73 14.21
C PHE A 76 -30.35 11.64 14.93
N ALA A 77 -30.77 10.46 15.40
CA ALA A 77 -31.98 10.35 16.22
C ALA A 77 -31.82 11.04 17.58
N ARG A 78 -30.61 11.07 18.17
CA ARG A 78 -30.30 11.80 19.40
C ARG A 78 -30.11 13.30 19.18
N ASN A 79 -29.55 13.67 18.03
CA ASN A 79 -29.36 15.05 17.60
C ASN A 79 -30.02 15.33 16.24
N PRO A 80 -31.35 15.50 16.19
CA PRO A 80 -32.06 15.76 14.94
C PRO A 80 -31.63 17.07 14.27
N ALA A 81 -31.16 18.04 15.05
CA ALA A 81 -30.65 19.31 14.53
C ALA A 81 -29.43 19.09 13.62
N ALA A 82 -28.53 18.15 13.96
CA ALA A 82 -27.38 17.81 13.12
C ALA A 82 -27.81 17.27 11.74
N LEU A 83 -28.86 16.45 11.66
CA LEU A 83 -29.40 15.95 10.39
C LEU A 83 -30.02 17.10 9.58
N MET A 84 -30.77 17.98 10.23
CA MET A 84 -31.32 19.17 9.59
C MET A 84 -30.21 20.07 9.03
N THR A 85 -29.12 20.29 9.78
CA THR A 85 -27.95 21.03 9.31
C THR A 85 -27.31 20.37 8.09
N ALA A 86 -27.05 19.06 8.13
CA ALA A 86 -26.47 18.33 7.00
C ALA A 86 -27.35 18.44 5.75
N ASN A 87 -28.67 18.31 5.89
CA ASN A 87 -29.61 18.43 4.77
C ASN A 87 -29.74 19.87 4.25
N MET A 88 -29.69 20.88 5.14
CA MET A 88 -29.66 22.28 4.73
C MET A 88 -28.39 22.61 3.95
N GLN A 89 -27.23 22.08 4.37
CA GLN A 89 -25.97 22.23 3.64
C GLN A 89 -26.04 21.58 2.25
N LEU A 90 -26.65 20.40 2.13
CA LEU A 90 -26.87 19.77 0.82
C LEU A 90 -27.79 20.62 -0.06
N MET A 91 -28.90 21.13 0.48
CA MET A 91 -29.82 22.00 -0.25
C MET A 91 -29.18 23.30 -0.71
N GLN A 92 -28.38 23.94 0.16
CA GLN A 92 -27.58 25.11 -0.18
C GLN A 92 -26.58 24.79 -1.30
N GLY A 93 -25.84 23.69 -1.18
CA GLY A 93 -24.91 23.27 -2.22
C GLY A 93 -25.58 22.98 -3.56
N TRP A 94 -26.81 22.44 -3.58
CA TRP A 94 -27.57 22.28 -4.82
C TRP A 94 -27.99 23.62 -5.42
N MET A 95 -28.41 24.60 -4.61
CA MET A 95 -28.71 25.94 -5.10
C MET A 95 -27.46 26.64 -5.66
N GLU A 96 -26.32 26.52 -4.97
CA GLU A 96 -25.03 27.03 -5.44
C GLU A 96 -24.61 26.38 -6.76
N LEU A 97 -24.77 25.06 -6.88
CA LEU A 97 -24.50 24.33 -8.13
C LEU A 97 -25.35 24.84 -9.29
N TRP A 98 -26.65 25.05 -9.08
CA TRP A 98 -27.52 25.60 -10.13
C TRP A 98 -27.10 27.02 -10.55
N GLN A 99 -26.75 27.88 -9.59
CA GLN A 99 -26.26 29.22 -9.86
C GLN A 99 -24.92 29.19 -10.61
N GLU A 100 -24.00 28.33 -10.20
CA GLU A 100 -22.71 28.14 -10.84
C GLU A 100 -22.88 27.64 -12.28
N MET A 101 -23.73 26.63 -12.52
CA MET A 101 -24.00 26.14 -13.88
C MET A 101 -24.65 27.21 -14.78
N ALA A 102 -25.56 28.03 -14.24
CA ALA A 102 -26.15 29.14 -14.98
C ALA A 102 -25.11 30.21 -15.32
N LEU A 103 -24.27 30.60 -14.36
CA LEU A 103 -23.22 31.59 -14.54
C LEU A 103 -22.17 31.11 -15.56
N GLU A 104 -21.69 29.87 -15.44
CA GLU A 104 -20.74 29.29 -16.39
C GLU A 104 -21.30 29.22 -17.82
N GLY A 105 -22.59 28.93 -17.97
CA GLY A 105 -23.27 28.98 -19.26
C GLY A 105 -23.29 30.39 -19.88
N MET A 106 -23.26 31.44 -19.05
CA MET A 106 -23.23 32.84 -19.50
C MET A 106 -21.82 33.39 -19.72
N THR A 107 -20.84 33.01 -18.88
CA THR A 107 -19.49 33.61 -18.86
C THR A 107 -18.42 32.73 -19.51
N GLY A 108 -18.66 31.44 -19.68
CA GLY A 108 -17.67 30.47 -20.16
C GLY A 108 -16.52 30.19 -19.20
N SER A 109 -16.53 30.75 -17.98
CA SER A 109 -15.43 30.60 -17.01
C SER A 109 -15.65 29.37 -16.11
N SER A 110 -14.95 28.26 -16.33
CA SER A 110 -15.01 27.09 -15.43
C SER A 110 -13.79 26.99 -14.52
N LYS A 111 -13.98 26.43 -13.32
CA LYS A 111 -12.87 25.98 -12.48
C LYS A 111 -12.49 24.54 -12.87
N PRO A 112 -11.22 24.28 -13.23
CA PRO A 112 -10.81 22.95 -13.65
C PRO A 112 -10.92 21.94 -12.49
N ALA A 113 -11.35 20.72 -12.82
CA ALA A 113 -11.36 19.60 -11.88
C ALA A 113 -9.94 19.33 -11.34
N ARG A 114 -9.82 19.19 -10.02
CA ARG A 114 -8.56 18.80 -9.35
C ARG A 114 -8.38 17.28 -9.27
N ASP A 115 -9.49 16.55 -9.33
CA ASP A 115 -9.52 15.09 -9.27
C ASP A 115 -9.17 14.48 -10.63
N LYS A 116 -8.14 13.63 -10.64
CA LYS A 116 -7.57 13.01 -11.85
C LYS A 116 -8.54 12.03 -12.52
N ARG A 117 -9.53 11.49 -11.80
CA ARG A 117 -10.60 10.67 -12.38
C ARG A 117 -11.35 11.41 -13.48
N PHE A 118 -11.52 12.71 -13.31
CA PHE A 118 -12.23 13.58 -14.24
C PHE A 118 -11.30 14.28 -15.25
N SER A 119 -10.21 13.60 -15.65
CA SER A 119 -9.20 14.17 -16.56
C SER A 119 -9.57 14.11 -18.06
N ASP A 120 -10.73 13.55 -18.41
CA ASP A 120 -11.26 13.63 -19.77
C ASP A 120 -11.87 15.03 -20.02
N PRO A 121 -11.58 15.70 -21.16
CA PRO A 121 -12.12 17.03 -21.45
C PRO A 121 -13.64 17.12 -21.46
N GLU A 122 -14.37 16.02 -21.70
CA GLU A 122 -15.84 15.98 -21.67
C GLU A 122 -16.41 16.43 -20.32
N TRP A 123 -15.71 16.16 -19.22
CA TRP A 123 -16.13 16.58 -17.88
C TRP A 123 -16.20 18.10 -17.70
N GLU A 124 -15.54 18.86 -18.57
CA GLU A 124 -15.54 20.32 -18.56
C GLU A 124 -16.23 20.94 -19.79
N ARG A 125 -16.14 20.29 -20.95
CA ARG A 125 -16.69 20.81 -22.22
C ARG A 125 -18.16 20.50 -22.41
N ASN A 126 -18.62 19.35 -21.90
CA ASN A 126 -19.99 18.90 -22.10
C ASN A 126 -20.86 19.28 -20.88
N PRO A 127 -21.91 20.09 -21.05
CA PRO A 127 -22.75 20.54 -19.93
C PRO A 127 -23.36 19.40 -19.11
N GLY A 128 -23.71 18.28 -19.75
CA GLY A 128 -24.29 17.11 -19.10
C GLY A 128 -23.28 16.41 -18.19
N PHE A 129 -22.10 16.06 -18.72
CA PHE A 129 -21.04 15.43 -17.92
C PHE A 129 -20.53 16.36 -16.82
N LYS A 130 -20.41 17.65 -17.10
CA LYS A 130 -20.04 18.64 -16.07
C LYS A 130 -21.06 18.68 -14.93
N PHE A 131 -22.35 18.71 -15.23
CA PHE A 131 -23.40 18.66 -14.21
C PHE A 131 -23.31 17.37 -13.39
N ILE A 132 -23.17 16.22 -14.04
CA ILE A 132 -23.02 14.90 -13.38
C ILE A 132 -21.83 14.90 -12.42
N ARG A 133 -20.66 15.40 -12.85
CA ARG A 133 -19.47 15.51 -12.00
C ARG A 133 -19.73 16.37 -10.77
N LYS A 134 -20.21 17.61 -10.96
CA LYS A 134 -20.40 18.54 -9.84
C LYS A 134 -21.49 18.07 -8.88
N ALA A 135 -22.57 17.47 -9.40
CA ALA A 135 -23.59 16.84 -8.59
C ALA A 135 -23.01 15.68 -7.76
N TYR A 136 -22.18 14.83 -8.38
CA TYR A 136 -21.46 13.79 -7.67
C TYR A 136 -20.56 14.36 -6.56
N ASP A 137 -19.69 15.34 -6.87
CA ASP A 137 -18.78 15.96 -5.91
C ASP A 137 -19.53 16.51 -4.68
N LEU A 138 -20.68 17.17 -4.90
CA LEU A 138 -21.54 17.68 -3.84
C LEU A 138 -22.13 16.56 -2.97
N ASN A 139 -22.74 15.55 -3.58
CA ASN A 139 -23.41 14.47 -2.84
C ASN A 139 -22.40 13.56 -2.13
N ALA A 140 -21.24 13.30 -2.75
CA ALA A 140 -20.14 12.58 -2.13
C ALA A 140 -19.63 13.33 -0.89
N LYS A 141 -19.38 14.64 -1.00
CA LYS A 141 -18.96 15.48 0.12
C LYS A 141 -19.98 15.45 1.28
N TRP A 142 -21.27 15.54 0.95
CA TRP A 142 -22.35 15.43 1.94
C TRP A 142 -22.35 14.06 2.63
N LEU A 143 -22.34 12.96 1.86
CA LEU A 143 -22.34 11.60 2.37
C LEU A 143 -21.17 11.35 3.33
N MET A 144 -19.96 11.75 2.93
CA MET A 144 -18.75 11.60 3.73
C MET A 144 -18.76 12.48 5.00
N GLY A 145 -19.47 13.61 4.97
CA GLY A 145 -19.61 14.52 6.10
C GLY A 145 -20.64 14.08 7.14
N LEU A 146 -21.55 13.15 6.82
CA LEU A 146 -22.62 12.72 7.75
C LEU A 146 -22.09 12.22 9.09
N ALA A 147 -21.01 11.43 9.09
CA ALA A 147 -20.41 10.93 10.32
C ALA A 147 -19.81 12.06 11.18
N ASP A 148 -19.26 13.12 10.56
CA ASP A 148 -18.66 14.25 11.26
C ASP A 148 -19.71 15.09 12.02
N HIS A 149 -20.94 15.16 11.52
CA HIS A 149 -22.04 15.87 12.18
C HIS A 149 -22.51 15.24 13.49
N VAL A 150 -22.23 13.95 13.70
CA VAL A 150 -22.63 13.19 14.88
C VAL A 150 -21.42 12.64 15.64
N LYS A 151 -20.23 13.20 15.40
CA LYS A 151 -18.97 12.71 15.99
C LYS A 151 -19.05 12.59 17.51
N ASP A 152 -19.65 13.57 18.18
CA ASP A 152 -19.76 13.60 19.65
C ASP A 152 -20.81 12.59 20.19
N GLU A 153 -21.64 12.01 19.31
CA GLU A 153 -22.71 11.07 19.66
C GLU A 153 -22.32 9.60 19.50
N ILE A 154 -21.18 9.33 18.86
CA ILE A 154 -20.70 7.98 18.54
C ILE A 154 -19.24 7.78 18.97
N PRO A 155 -18.84 6.55 19.33
CA PRO A 155 -17.44 6.28 19.67
C PRO A 155 -16.46 6.56 18.52
N ASP A 156 -15.25 7.03 18.82
CA ASP A 156 -14.22 7.38 17.82
C ASP A 156 -13.92 6.26 16.82
N ASN A 157 -13.89 5.00 17.27
CA ASN A 157 -13.64 3.85 16.39
C ASN A 157 -14.79 3.61 15.41
N ILE A 158 -16.04 3.89 15.82
CA ILE A 158 -17.22 3.79 14.98
C ILE A 158 -17.28 4.97 14.02
N HIS A 159 -16.91 6.17 14.46
CA HIS A 159 -16.77 7.35 13.61
C HIS A 159 -15.76 7.12 12.49
N LEU A 160 -14.56 6.63 12.82
CA LEU A 160 -13.53 6.29 11.83
C LEU A 160 -14.04 5.26 10.81
N ARG A 161 -14.70 4.20 11.28
CA ARG A 161 -15.29 3.16 10.43
C ARG A 161 -16.38 3.72 9.51
N ALA A 162 -17.26 4.57 10.03
CA ALA A 162 -18.32 5.21 9.25
C ALA A 162 -17.73 6.09 8.15
N LYS A 163 -16.67 6.87 8.44
CA LYS A 163 -15.97 7.68 7.43
C LYS A 163 -15.34 6.80 6.35
N PHE A 164 -14.63 5.75 6.76
CA PHE A 164 -14.00 4.80 5.84
C PHE A 164 -15.03 4.20 4.87
N PHE A 165 -16.11 3.60 5.38
CA PHE A 165 -17.12 2.99 4.50
C PHE A 165 -17.98 4.00 3.73
N SER A 166 -18.15 5.22 4.23
CA SER A 166 -18.82 6.29 3.48
C SER A 166 -17.97 6.74 2.28
N GLN A 167 -16.65 6.81 2.44
CA GLN A 167 -15.71 7.05 1.34
C GLN A 167 -15.80 5.93 0.30
N GLN A 168 -15.72 4.67 0.73
CA GLN A 168 -15.84 3.51 -0.18
C GLN A 168 -17.16 3.52 -0.95
N LEU A 169 -18.27 3.86 -0.28
CA LEU A 169 -19.58 3.98 -0.91
C LEU A 169 -19.61 5.15 -1.91
N ALA A 170 -19.16 6.34 -1.50
CA ALA A 170 -19.10 7.52 -2.36
C ALA A 170 -18.33 7.21 -3.64
N ASP A 171 -17.12 6.67 -3.52
CA ASP A 171 -16.29 6.37 -4.67
C ASP A 171 -16.85 5.23 -5.53
N SER A 172 -17.52 4.23 -4.94
CA SER A 172 -18.20 3.20 -5.74
C SER A 172 -19.30 3.79 -6.64
N LEU A 173 -19.93 4.88 -6.19
CA LEU A 173 -20.97 5.61 -6.92
C LEU A 173 -20.39 6.65 -7.90
N ALA A 174 -19.06 6.77 -8.02
CA ALA A 174 -18.46 7.71 -8.94
C ALA A 174 -18.94 7.47 -10.38
N PRO A 175 -19.31 8.53 -11.12
CA PRO A 175 -19.84 8.38 -12.47
C PRO A 175 -18.78 7.86 -13.46
N THR A 176 -17.49 7.99 -13.14
CA THR A 176 -16.38 7.38 -13.89
C THR A 176 -16.38 5.85 -13.82
N ASN A 177 -17.04 5.26 -12.83
CA ASN A 177 -17.03 3.82 -12.61
C ASN A 177 -18.19 3.10 -13.32
N HIS A 178 -18.97 3.83 -14.12
CA HIS A 178 -20.13 3.32 -14.82
C HIS A 178 -20.05 3.66 -16.30
N LEU A 179 -20.23 2.66 -17.17
CA LEU A 179 -20.12 2.83 -18.63
C LEU A 179 -21.01 3.98 -19.15
N GLY A 180 -22.27 4.05 -18.70
CA GLY A 180 -23.24 5.05 -19.18
C GLY A 180 -22.92 6.50 -18.81
N SER A 181 -22.03 6.73 -17.85
CA SER A 181 -21.64 8.08 -17.40
C SER A 181 -20.14 8.34 -17.51
N ASN A 182 -19.34 7.42 -18.06
CA ASN A 182 -17.92 7.60 -18.28
C ASN A 182 -17.66 8.00 -19.74
N PRO A 183 -17.26 9.25 -20.02
CA PRO A 183 -17.07 9.72 -21.38
C PRO A 183 -15.96 8.99 -22.13
N GLN A 184 -14.86 8.64 -21.45
CA GLN A 184 -13.76 7.90 -22.04
C GLN A 184 -14.21 6.48 -22.45
N ALA A 185 -15.00 5.83 -21.60
CA ALA A 185 -15.55 4.51 -21.87
C ALA A 185 -16.56 4.52 -23.02
N LEU A 186 -17.48 5.48 -23.03
CA LEU A 186 -18.44 5.66 -24.12
C LEU A 186 -17.74 5.93 -25.45
N ARG A 187 -16.71 6.78 -25.45
CA ARG A 187 -15.93 7.09 -26.64
C ARG A 187 -15.29 5.82 -27.20
N ARG A 188 -14.59 5.08 -26.34
CA ARG A 188 -13.94 3.83 -26.73
C ARG A 188 -14.93 2.77 -27.19
N PHE A 189 -16.11 2.68 -26.57
CA PHE A 189 -17.18 1.79 -26.98
C PHE A 189 -17.65 2.11 -28.40
N ILE A 190 -17.93 3.39 -28.71
CA ILE A 190 -18.37 3.81 -30.04
C ILE A 190 -17.27 3.59 -31.08
N GLU A 191 -16.05 4.07 -30.81
CA GLU A 191 -14.91 3.97 -31.73
C GLU A 191 -14.51 2.52 -32.05
N SER A 192 -14.74 1.58 -31.13
CA SER A 192 -14.41 0.16 -31.31
C SER A 192 -15.57 -0.68 -31.84
N GLY A 193 -16.73 -0.08 -32.17
CA GLY A 193 -17.92 -0.87 -32.54
C GLY A 193 -18.44 -1.77 -31.40
N GLY A 194 -18.07 -1.44 -30.16
CA GLY A 194 -18.39 -2.19 -28.94
C GLY A 194 -17.38 -3.27 -28.55
N ASP A 195 -16.35 -3.52 -29.35
CA ASP A 195 -15.34 -4.56 -29.09
C ASP A 195 -14.62 -4.37 -27.75
N SER A 196 -14.47 -3.12 -27.28
CA SER A 196 -13.83 -2.83 -25.98
C SER A 196 -14.55 -3.51 -24.81
N ILE A 197 -15.88 -3.56 -24.83
CA ILE A 197 -16.68 -4.18 -23.78
C ILE A 197 -16.66 -5.70 -23.90
N LEU A 198 -16.69 -6.25 -25.13
CA LEU A 198 -16.54 -7.69 -25.31
C LEU A 198 -15.18 -8.20 -24.83
N ALA A 199 -14.10 -7.48 -25.14
CA ALA A 199 -12.77 -7.75 -24.60
C ALA A 199 -12.77 -7.64 -23.07
N GLY A 200 -13.40 -6.61 -22.52
CA GLY A 200 -13.59 -6.42 -21.09
C GLY A 200 -14.27 -7.60 -20.38
N ILE A 201 -15.37 -8.11 -20.94
CA ILE A 201 -16.10 -9.27 -20.41
C ILE A 201 -15.26 -10.55 -20.48
N ARG A 202 -14.44 -10.72 -21.53
CA ARG A 202 -13.51 -11.87 -21.61
C ARG A 202 -12.47 -11.82 -20.50
N MET A 203 -11.84 -10.66 -20.30
CA MET A 203 -10.89 -10.45 -19.18
C MET A 203 -11.55 -10.67 -17.83
N ALA A 204 -12.76 -10.14 -17.61
CA ALA A 204 -13.50 -10.37 -16.37
C ALA A 204 -13.82 -11.86 -16.13
N ARG A 205 -14.13 -12.63 -17.18
CA ARG A 205 -14.30 -14.09 -17.08
C ARG A 205 -12.99 -14.80 -16.72
N GLU A 206 -11.87 -14.41 -17.31
CA GLU A 206 -10.56 -14.95 -16.94
C GLU A 206 -10.22 -14.65 -15.47
N ASP A 207 -10.52 -13.44 -15.02
CA ASP A 207 -10.32 -12.99 -13.64
C ASP A 207 -11.22 -13.72 -12.64
N VAL A 208 -12.47 -14.04 -13.01
CA VAL A 208 -13.35 -14.90 -12.20
C VAL A 208 -12.84 -16.34 -12.13
N LYS A 209 -12.32 -16.88 -13.24
CA LYS A 209 -11.69 -18.21 -13.26
C LYS A 209 -10.45 -18.25 -12.38
N LYS A 210 -9.57 -17.23 -12.48
CA LYS A 210 -8.37 -17.10 -11.64
C LYS A 210 -8.70 -17.01 -10.16
N GLY A 211 -9.78 -16.32 -9.81
CA GLY A 211 -10.26 -16.23 -8.42
C GLY A 211 -11.10 -17.41 -7.96
N ASN A 212 -11.13 -18.55 -8.67
CA ASN A 212 -11.92 -19.74 -8.33
C ASN A 212 -13.41 -19.42 -8.08
N GLY A 213 -14.01 -18.63 -8.97
CA GLY A 213 -15.40 -18.17 -8.85
C GLY A 213 -15.56 -16.83 -8.13
N LYS A 214 -14.46 -16.22 -7.66
CA LYS A 214 -14.41 -14.82 -7.19
C LYS A 214 -13.79 -13.93 -8.25
N LEU A 215 -14.26 -12.69 -8.36
CA LEU A 215 -13.61 -11.70 -9.22
C LEU A 215 -12.23 -11.32 -8.65
N TYR A 216 -11.16 -11.84 -9.23
CA TYR A 216 -9.78 -11.45 -8.93
C TYR A 216 -9.27 -10.50 -10.00
N ILE A 217 -9.28 -9.19 -9.75
CA ILE A 217 -8.89 -8.18 -10.75
C ILE A 217 -7.38 -8.28 -11.02
N THR A 218 -6.99 -8.72 -12.22
CA THR A 218 -5.58 -8.80 -12.63
C THR A 218 -5.03 -7.38 -12.79
N GLN A 219 -4.05 -6.97 -11.97
CA GLN A 219 -3.53 -5.58 -12.02
C GLN A 219 -2.32 -5.41 -12.95
N THR A 220 -1.63 -6.50 -13.26
CA THR A 220 -0.41 -6.52 -14.07
C THR A 220 -0.34 -7.81 -14.87
N ASP A 221 0.32 -7.76 -16.01
CA ASP A 221 0.78 -8.97 -16.67
C ASP A 221 2.03 -9.48 -15.95
N GLU A 222 1.92 -10.68 -15.37
CA GLU A 222 3.00 -11.36 -14.63
C GLU A 222 3.91 -12.19 -15.55
N THR A 223 3.48 -12.53 -16.77
CA THR A 223 4.21 -13.46 -17.66
C THR A 223 5.65 -13.07 -17.97
N PRO A 224 6.03 -11.77 -18.09
CA PRO A 224 7.42 -11.44 -18.39
C PRO A 224 8.31 -11.51 -17.16
N PHE A 225 7.80 -11.50 -15.93
CA PHE A 225 8.64 -11.42 -14.73
C PHE A 225 9.08 -12.80 -14.24
N LYS A 226 10.39 -12.95 -14.03
CA LYS A 226 11.02 -14.16 -13.50
C LYS A 226 12.01 -13.77 -12.43
N LEU A 227 11.69 -14.17 -11.19
CA LEU A 227 12.47 -13.83 -10.01
C LEU A 227 13.88 -14.44 -10.07
N GLY A 228 14.90 -13.59 -9.96
CA GLY A 228 16.30 -13.91 -10.12
C GLY A 228 16.83 -13.83 -11.55
N ASP A 229 15.96 -13.72 -12.56
CA ASP A 229 16.37 -13.62 -13.97
C ASP A 229 16.28 -12.16 -14.48
N ASN A 230 15.15 -11.50 -14.25
CA ASN A 230 14.93 -10.11 -14.69
C ASN A 230 14.29 -9.18 -13.63
N ILE A 231 13.99 -9.71 -12.46
CA ILE A 231 13.61 -8.98 -11.25
C ILE A 231 14.35 -9.59 -10.07
N ALA A 232 14.80 -8.80 -9.09
CA ALA A 232 15.68 -9.27 -8.01
C ALA A 232 17.01 -9.87 -8.50
N THR A 233 17.68 -9.16 -9.40
CA THR A 233 18.86 -9.66 -10.14
C THR A 233 20.19 -9.16 -9.56
N ALA A 234 20.20 -8.38 -8.48
CA ALA A 234 21.47 -7.92 -7.90
C ALA A 234 22.32 -9.14 -7.48
N PRO A 235 23.57 -9.24 -7.95
CA PRO A 235 24.40 -10.41 -7.70
C PRO A 235 24.73 -10.53 -6.21
N GLY A 236 24.60 -11.73 -5.65
CA GLY A 236 24.85 -12.00 -4.23
C GLY A 236 24.76 -13.49 -3.91
N GLU A 237 25.09 -13.85 -2.68
CA GLU A 237 24.98 -15.23 -2.19
C GLU A 237 24.17 -15.28 -0.89
N VAL A 238 23.45 -16.39 -0.68
CA VAL A 238 22.89 -16.72 0.62
C VAL A 238 24.04 -17.17 1.53
N VAL A 239 24.38 -16.33 2.52
CA VAL A 239 25.52 -16.55 3.43
C VAL A 239 25.12 -17.18 4.76
N PHE A 240 23.82 -17.24 5.06
CA PHE A 240 23.27 -17.92 6.22
C PHE A 240 21.81 -18.31 5.97
N ARG A 241 21.39 -19.48 6.49
CA ARG A 241 20.01 -19.94 6.46
C ARG A 241 19.65 -20.59 7.79
N ASN A 242 18.46 -20.29 8.29
CA ASN A 242 17.78 -21.08 9.31
C ASN A 242 16.31 -21.30 8.89
N ASP A 243 15.50 -21.87 9.78
CA ASP A 243 14.10 -22.18 9.48
C ASP A 243 13.23 -20.94 9.19
N LEU A 244 13.68 -19.73 9.54
CA LEU A 244 12.91 -18.49 9.36
C LEU A 244 13.47 -17.57 8.27
N ILE A 245 14.78 -17.49 8.11
CA ILE A 245 15.43 -16.52 7.23
C ILE A 245 16.50 -17.14 6.35
N GLU A 246 16.65 -16.56 5.16
CA GLU A 246 17.90 -16.55 4.41
C GLU A 246 18.52 -15.15 4.55
N LEU A 247 19.80 -15.09 4.88
CA LEU A 247 20.57 -13.84 4.86
C LEU A 247 21.35 -13.77 3.55
N ILE A 248 21.05 -12.76 2.74
CA ILE A 248 21.71 -12.52 1.46
C ILE A 248 22.79 -11.46 1.66
N GLN A 249 24.02 -11.75 1.26
CA GLN A 249 25.08 -10.75 1.10
C GLN A 249 25.25 -10.44 -0.39
N TYR A 250 25.12 -9.17 -0.75
CA TYR A 250 25.31 -8.76 -2.14
C TYR A 250 26.78 -8.53 -2.48
N LYS A 251 27.11 -8.78 -3.75
CA LYS A 251 28.46 -8.61 -4.29
C LYS A 251 28.81 -7.12 -4.36
N PRO A 252 29.88 -6.66 -3.69
CA PRO A 252 30.33 -5.27 -3.81
C PRO A 252 30.68 -4.90 -5.25
N THR A 253 30.36 -3.67 -5.68
CA THR A 253 30.66 -3.17 -7.04
C THR A 253 32.08 -2.62 -7.19
N GLY A 254 32.80 -2.35 -6.08
CA GLY A 254 34.18 -1.85 -6.08
C GLY A 254 35.12 -2.61 -5.15
N GLU A 255 36.43 -2.31 -5.24
CA GLU A 255 37.49 -2.96 -4.44
C GLU A 255 37.44 -2.63 -2.94
N GLN A 256 36.76 -1.54 -2.56
CA GLN A 256 36.63 -1.10 -1.18
C GLN A 256 35.16 -0.84 -0.81
N THR A 257 34.78 -1.25 0.39
CA THR A 257 33.49 -0.90 1.00
C THR A 257 33.69 -0.16 2.32
N TYR A 258 32.65 0.49 2.82
CA TYR A 258 32.61 0.98 4.19
C TYR A 258 32.69 -0.18 5.20
N ALA A 259 33.39 0.04 6.32
CA ALA A 259 33.68 -0.99 7.30
C ALA A 259 32.42 -1.55 7.97
N ARG A 260 31.47 -0.71 8.35
CA ARG A 260 30.22 -1.17 8.98
C ARG A 260 29.23 -1.57 7.88
N PRO A 261 28.77 -2.84 7.85
CA PRO A 261 27.78 -3.26 6.88
C PRO A 261 26.41 -2.65 7.17
N LEU A 262 25.56 -2.63 6.15
CA LEU A 262 24.16 -2.26 6.25
C LEU A 262 23.30 -3.53 6.16
N LEU A 263 22.57 -3.84 7.23
CA LEU A 263 21.67 -4.98 7.31
C LEU A 263 20.21 -4.53 7.23
N ILE A 264 19.45 -5.06 6.27
CA ILE A 264 18.09 -4.63 5.98
C ILE A 264 17.09 -5.72 6.37
N PHE A 265 16.10 -5.33 7.17
CA PHE A 265 14.95 -6.12 7.58
C PHE A 265 13.68 -5.63 6.84
N PRO A 266 13.36 -6.22 5.68
CA PRO A 266 12.15 -5.89 4.93
C PRO A 266 10.89 -6.37 5.67
N PRO A 267 9.69 -5.96 5.25
CA PRO A 267 8.46 -6.58 5.73
C PRO A 267 8.42 -8.07 5.37
N TRP A 268 7.67 -8.87 6.14
CA TRP A 268 7.38 -10.29 5.86
C TRP A 268 5.93 -10.52 5.41
N ILE A 269 5.22 -9.45 5.04
CA ILE A 269 3.87 -9.52 4.43
C ILE A 269 3.98 -9.79 2.93
N ASN A 270 5.00 -9.18 2.31
CA ASN A 270 5.45 -9.40 0.94
C ASN A 270 6.96 -9.63 0.99
N LYS A 271 7.55 -10.02 -0.14
CA LYS A 271 8.96 -10.41 -0.21
C LYS A 271 9.91 -9.23 -0.25
N PHE A 272 11.18 -9.47 0.06
CA PHE A 272 12.20 -8.42 0.19
C PHE A 272 12.49 -7.64 -1.09
N TYR A 273 12.22 -8.23 -2.26
CA TYR A 273 12.69 -7.73 -3.54
C TYR A 273 12.01 -6.45 -4.01
N ILE A 274 11.11 -5.86 -3.22
CA ILE A 274 10.74 -4.45 -3.39
C ILE A 274 11.95 -3.50 -3.35
N LEU A 275 13.03 -3.91 -2.67
CA LEU A 275 14.27 -3.15 -2.59
C LEU A 275 15.27 -3.47 -3.71
N ASP A 276 14.98 -4.49 -4.55
CA ASP A 276 15.73 -4.89 -5.73
C ASP A 276 14.75 -5.36 -6.80
N LEU A 277 13.96 -4.43 -7.34
CA LEU A 277 13.02 -4.73 -8.42
C LEU A 277 13.83 -4.98 -9.71
N ARG A 278 13.85 -4.03 -10.62
CA ARG A 278 14.72 -4.04 -11.79
C ARG A 278 15.99 -3.24 -11.52
N GLU A 279 16.94 -3.33 -12.44
CA GLU A 279 18.20 -2.60 -12.34
C GLU A 279 17.99 -1.09 -12.19
N GLU A 280 17.03 -0.52 -12.90
CA GLU A 280 16.79 0.92 -12.96
C GLU A 280 16.11 1.49 -11.70
N ASN A 281 15.56 0.62 -10.84
CA ASN A 281 14.84 1.00 -9.62
C ASN A 281 15.24 0.16 -8.39
N SER A 282 16.45 -0.40 -8.39
CA SER A 282 17.00 -1.17 -7.27
C SER A 282 17.69 -0.27 -6.23
N MET A 283 17.15 -0.25 -5.02
CA MET A 283 17.81 0.38 -3.87
C MET A 283 19.08 -0.38 -3.48
N ILE A 284 19.07 -1.70 -3.58
CA ILE A 284 20.22 -2.54 -3.24
C ILE A 284 21.41 -2.21 -4.14
N ARG A 285 21.22 -2.11 -5.46
CA ARG A 285 22.29 -1.69 -6.38
C ARG A 285 22.79 -0.30 -6.07
N TRP A 286 21.89 0.64 -5.85
CA TRP A 286 22.26 2.01 -5.48
C TRP A 286 23.11 2.06 -4.19
N LEU A 287 22.79 1.25 -3.18
CA LEU A 287 23.56 1.16 -1.93
C LEU A 287 24.95 0.54 -2.15
N LEU A 288 25.05 -0.49 -3.00
CA LEU A 288 26.32 -1.08 -3.40
C LEU A 288 27.21 -0.05 -4.10
N ASP A 289 26.64 0.78 -4.97
CA ASP A 289 27.35 1.86 -5.66
C ASP A 289 27.81 2.99 -4.74
N LYS A 290 27.16 3.18 -3.58
CA LYS A 290 27.69 4.03 -2.50
C LYS A 290 28.85 3.39 -1.74
N GLY A 291 29.23 2.16 -2.07
CA GLY A 291 30.32 1.41 -1.46
C GLY A 291 29.92 0.77 -0.12
N LEU A 292 28.65 0.52 0.13
CA LEU A 292 28.21 -0.21 1.32
C LEU A 292 28.36 -1.72 1.12
N SER A 293 28.69 -2.43 2.20
CA SER A 293 28.50 -3.88 2.26
C SER A 293 27.06 -4.14 2.69
N VAL A 294 26.23 -4.65 1.78
CA VAL A 294 24.77 -4.72 1.94
C VAL A 294 24.32 -6.15 2.19
N PHE A 295 23.52 -6.32 3.24
CA PHE A 295 22.88 -7.56 3.64
C PHE A 295 21.37 -7.38 3.72
N VAL A 296 20.61 -8.38 3.27
CA VAL A 296 19.14 -8.35 3.32
C VAL A 296 18.62 -9.67 3.87
N VAL A 297 17.66 -9.56 4.78
CA VAL A 297 16.90 -10.72 5.26
C VAL A 297 15.80 -11.07 4.26
N SER A 298 15.83 -12.29 3.75
CA SER A 298 14.76 -12.91 3.00
C SER A 298 13.95 -13.81 3.94
N TRP A 299 12.73 -13.39 4.28
CA TRP A 299 11.85 -14.12 5.20
C TRP A 299 11.22 -15.33 4.52
N ARG A 300 11.13 -16.45 5.25
CA ARG A 300 10.32 -17.60 4.85
C ARG A 300 8.83 -17.27 4.97
N SER A 301 8.05 -17.65 3.96
CA SER A 301 6.59 -17.66 4.06
C SER A 301 6.14 -18.73 5.06
N ALA A 302 5.15 -18.43 5.89
CA ALA A 302 4.70 -19.39 6.90
C ALA A 302 4.15 -20.69 6.29
N ASP A 303 4.53 -21.79 6.92
CA ASP A 303 4.20 -23.18 6.59
C ASP A 303 4.20 -24.02 7.87
N ASP A 304 4.09 -25.34 7.76
CA ASP A 304 4.07 -26.24 8.93
C ASP A 304 5.30 -26.13 9.83
N VAL A 305 6.46 -25.73 9.28
CA VAL A 305 7.71 -25.58 10.05
C VAL A 305 7.63 -24.34 10.96
N THR A 306 7.04 -23.26 10.45
CA THR A 306 7.07 -21.94 11.09
C THR A 306 5.72 -21.50 11.65
N ARG A 307 4.63 -22.25 11.42
CA ARG A 307 3.26 -21.99 11.91
C ARG A 307 3.21 -21.54 13.36
N ASP A 308 3.96 -22.25 14.21
CA ASP A 308 3.90 -22.08 15.66
C ASP A 308 4.86 -21.01 16.19
N TYR A 309 5.61 -20.35 15.29
CA TYR A 309 6.55 -19.30 15.65
C TYR A 309 5.81 -18.11 16.23
N THR A 310 6.47 -17.46 17.17
CA THR A 310 5.99 -16.29 17.89
C THR A 310 6.81 -15.07 17.51
N TRP A 311 6.40 -13.89 17.99
CA TRP A 311 7.19 -12.67 17.84
C TRP A 311 8.63 -12.82 18.38
N ASN A 312 8.81 -13.61 19.44
CA ASN A 312 10.12 -13.87 20.02
C ASN A 312 11.01 -14.70 19.10
N ASP A 313 10.43 -15.63 18.33
CA ASP A 313 11.17 -16.42 17.34
C ASP A 313 11.62 -15.53 16.18
N TYR A 314 10.80 -14.56 15.77
CA TYR A 314 11.19 -13.55 14.78
C TYR A 314 12.31 -12.62 15.28
N VAL A 315 12.29 -12.26 16.56
CA VAL A 315 13.39 -11.49 17.16
C VAL A 315 14.66 -12.36 17.24
N LYS A 316 14.59 -13.58 17.78
CA LYS A 316 15.74 -14.46 18.02
C LYS A 316 16.32 -15.03 16.72
N ASN A 317 15.49 -15.70 15.93
CA ASN A 317 15.89 -16.40 14.71
C ASN A 317 15.90 -15.47 13.48
N GLY A 318 15.29 -14.28 13.57
CA GLY A 318 15.38 -13.25 12.54
C GLY A 318 16.45 -12.21 12.88
N ILE A 319 16.10 -11.23 13.72
CA ILE A 319 16.96 -10.06 13.99
C ILE A 319 18.33 -10.47 14.57
N TYR A 320 18.34 -11.20 15.68
CA TYR A 320 19.58 -11.57 16.36
C TYR A 320 20.47 -12.49 15.52
N ALA A 321 19.87 -13.50 14.87
CA ALA A 321 20.59 -14.41 13.99
C ALA A 321 21.22 -13.69 12.79
N ALA A 322 20.48 -12.78 12.14
CA ALA A 322 20.99 -12.01 11.02
C ALA A 322 22.12 -11.04 11.42
N VAL A 323 21.99 -10.39 12.59
CA VAL A 323 23.06 -9.54 13.14
C VAL A 323 24.32 -10.37 13.36
N GLU A 324 24.21 -11.51 14.03
CA GLU A 324 25.34 -12.39 14.30
C GLU A 324 26.02 -12.87 13.02
N ALA A 325 25.24 -13.42 12.08
CA ALA A 325 25.76 -13.90 10.80
C ALA A 325 26.42 -12.79 9.97
N THR A 326 25.87 -11.57 9.99
CA THR A 326 26.47 -10.41 9.30
C THR A 326 27.81 -10.02 9.91
N LEU A 327 27.91 -9.97 11.24
CA LEU A 327 29.16 -9.65 11.93
C LEU A 327 30.22 -10.73 11.72
N GLN A 328 29.83 -12.01 11.72
CA GLN A 328 30.73 -13.12 11.41
C GLN A 328 31.24 -13.05 9.96
N ALA A 329 30.36 -12.84 8.98
CA ALA A 329 30.73 -12.72 7.57
C ALA A 329 31.69 -11.54 7.33
N THR A 330 31.46 -10.41 8.01
CA THR A 330 32.24 -9.18 7.81
C THR A 330 33.45 -9.04 8.73
N GLY A 331 33.51 -9.79 9.84
CA GLY A 331 34.51 -9.65 10.90
C GLY A 331 34.43 -8.30 11.64
N GLN A 332 33.30 -7.61 11.57
CA GLN A 332 33.10 -6.30 12.18
C GLN A 332 32.51 -6.43 13.58
N LYS A 333 32.73 -5.41 14.42
CA LYS A 333 32.17 -5.38 15.78
C LYS A 333 30.78 -4.74 15.87
N GLY A 334 30.32 -4.14 14.78
CA GLY A 334 29.00 -3.53 14.74
C GLY A 334 28.58 -3.17 13.32
N LEU A 335 27.28 -2.96 13.15
CA LEU A 335 26.63 -2.73 11.86
C LEU A 335 25.57 -1.63 11.94
N ASN A 336 25.12 -1.16 10.78
CA ASN A 336 23.97 -0.28 10.66
C ASN A 336 22.76 -1.09 10.19
N THR A 337 21.56 -0.72 10.62
CA THR A 337 20.34 -1.45 10.26
C THR A 337 19.33 -0.58 9.55
N VAL A 338 18.50 -1.24 8.74
CA VAL A 338 17.27 -0.69 8.16
C VAL A 338 16.11 -1.61 8.53
N GLY A 339 14.99 -1.05 8.96
CA GLY A 339 13.73 -1.77 9.12
C GLY A 339 12.64 -1.13 8.27
N TYR A 340 11.97 -1.92 7.43
CA TYR A 340 10.89 -1.44 6.56
C TYR A 340 9.52 -1.98 7.01
N CYS A 341 8.55 -1.08 7.20
CA CYS A 341 7.17 -1.42 7.54
C CYS A 341 7.13 -2.30 8.81
N ILE A 342 6.50 -3.47 8.78
CA ILE A 342 6.46 -4.39 9.93
C ILE A 342 7.85 -4.91 10.35
N GLY A 343 8.80 -5.01 9.41
CA GLY A 343 10.20 -5.32 9.70
C GLY A 343 10.86 -4.24 10.58
N GLY A 344 10.44 -2.99 10.41
CA GLY A 344 10.81 -1.88 11.28
C GLY A 344 10.16 -1.97 12.67
N THR A 345 8.89 -2.36 12.78
CA THR A 345 8.26 -2.61 14.08
C THR A 345 9.00 -3.71 14.86
N LEU A 346 9.39 -4.80 14.18
CA LEU A 346 10.18 -5.88 14.76
C LEU A 346 11.54 -5.39 15.21
N LEU A 347 12.26 -4.66 14.35
CA LEU A 347 13.56 -4.07 14.66
C LEU A 347 13.48 -3.13 15.86
N SER A 348 12.48 -2.26 15.96
CA SER A 348 12.26 -1.40 17.14
C SER A 348 12.14 -2.23 18.42
N SER A 349 11.35 -3.31 18.40
CA SER A 349 11.18 -4.17 19.57
C SER A 349 12.48 -4.87 19.97
N ALA A 350 13.28 -5.30 18.98
CA ALA A 350 14.59 -5.91 19.21
C ALA A 350 15.61 -4.89 19.73
N LEU A 351 15.63 -3.65 19.22
CA LEU A 351 16.47 -2.57 19.71
C LEU A 351 16.13 -2.22 21.16
N GLY A 352 14.84 -2.17 21.52
CA GLY A 352 14.43 -1.97 22.91
C GLY A 352 14.92 -3.08 23.84
N HIS A 353 14.95 -4.33 23.34
CA HIS A 353 15.54 -5.45 24.08
C HIS A 353 17.08 -5.34 24.17
N MET A 354 17.76 -5.02 23.07
CA MET A 354 19.20 -4.82 23.02
C MET A 354 19.67 -3.72 23.99
N ALA A 355 18.96 -2.59 24.03
CA ALA A 355 19.21 -1.52 24.99
C ALA A 355 19.05 -2.01 26.44
N LYS A 356 17.99 -2.79 26.71
CA LYS A 356 17.73 -3.36 28.04
C LYS A 356 18.81 -4.35 28.48
N THR A 357 19.38 -5.13 27.56
CA THR A 357 20.39 -6.15 27.86
C THR A 357 21.83 -5.70 27.64
N GLY A 358 22.06 -4.44 27.24
CA GLY A 358 23.40 -3.89 26.99
C GLY A 358 24.08 -4.41 25.72
N ASP A 359 23.31 -4.84 24.72
CA ASP A 359 23.83 -5.27 23.42
C ASP A 359 24.00 -4.05 22.50
N ASP A 360 25.25 -3.71 22.18
CA ASP A 360 25.60 -2.50 21.46
C ASP A 360 25.93 -2.76 19.98
N ARG A 361 25.68 -3.95 19.45
CA ARG A 361 26.14 -4.35 18.10
C ARG A 361 25.56 -3.51 16.96
N ILE A 362 24.35 -2.96 17.12
CA ILE A 362 23.75 -2.04 16.15
C ILE A 362 24.20 -0.61 16.47
N LYS A 363 24.83 0.06 15.51
CA LYS A 363 25.44 1.40 15.69
C LYS A 363 24.56 2.54 15.16
N SER A 364 23.59 2.25 14.31
CA SER A 364 22.52 3.15 13.90
C SER A 364 21.37 2.37 13.26
N ALA A 365 20.17 2.94 13.28
CA ALA A 365 18.99 2.35 12.66
C ALA A 365 18.28 3.35 11.75
N THR A 366 17.80 2.87 10.61
CA THR A 366 16.90 3.63 9.73
C THR A 366 15.56 2.90 9.62
N PHE A 367 14.45 3.63 9.65
CA PHE A 367 13.11 3.09 9.53
C PHE A 367 12.42 3.66 8.30
N PHE A 368 11.97 2.80 7.39
CA PHE A 368 11.18 3.20 6.23
C PHE A 368 9.71 2.90 6.51
N ALA A 369 8.84 3.90 6.36
CA ALA A 369 7.39 3.78 6.50
C ALA A 369 6.96 2.77 7.60
N SER A 370 7.53 2.92 8.79
CA SER A 370 7.44 1.92 9.87
C SER A 370 6.84 2.55 11.13
N GLN A 371 5.97 1.79 11.78
CA GLN A 371 5.23 2.22 12.95
C GLN A 371 5.74 1.49 14.21
N SER A 372 6.01 2.24 15.27
CA SER A 372 6.19 1.74 16.63
C SER A 372 5.15 2.33 17.60
N ASP A 373 4.57 3.47 17.23
CA ASP A 373 3.34 4.01 17.80
C ASP A 373 2.17 3.83 16.82
N PHE A 374 1.12 3.14 17.25
CA PHE A 374 -0.05 2.79 16.44
C PHE A 374 -1.33 3.56 16.85
N SER A 375 -1.20 4.64 17.64
CA SER A 375 -2.40 5.39 18.07
C SER A 375 -3.10 6.05 16.89
N LEU A 376 -2.34 6.49 15.87
CA LEU A 376 -2.84 7.13 14.64
C LEU A 376 -2.60 6.27 13.39
N ALA A 377 -2.71 4.94 13.51
CA ALA A 377 -2.39 3.99 12.43
C ALA A 377 -3.40 3.94 11.26
N GLY A 378 -4.23 4.97 11.09
CA GLY A 378 -5.13 5.15 9.95
C GLY A 378 -6.20 4.06 9.81
N ASP A 379 -6.56 3.78 8.56
CA ASP A 379 -7.68 2.91 8.17
C ASP A 379 -7.49 1.46 8.63
N LEU A 380 -6.25 1.02 8.81
CA LEU A 380 -5.97 -0.30 9.38
C LEU A 380 -6.61 -0.49 10.78
N LYS A 381 -6.81 0.61 11.54
CA LYS A 381 -7.48 0.53 12.83
C LYS A 381 -8.93 0.04 12.71
N VAL A 382 -9.60 0.28 11.58
CA VAL A 382 -10.96 -0.20 11.29
C VAL A 382 -11.06 -1.72 11.42
N PHE A 383 -9.98 -2.45 11.09
CA PHE A 383 -9.91 -3.91 11.06
C PHE A 383 -9.28 -4.53 12.32
N THR A 384 -8.88 -3.72 13.31
CA THR A 384 -8.11 -4.20 14.48
C THR A 384 -8.84 -4.10 15.82
N ASP A 385 -10.13 -3.77 15.78
CA ASP A 385 -10.99 -3.78 16.97
C ASP A 385 -11.31 -5.22 17.41
N ASP A 386 -12.15 -5.39 18.44
CA ASP A 386 -12.44 -6.71 19.00
C ASP A 386 -13.14 -7.62 17.98
N ASN A 387 -14.05 -7.08 17.18
CA ASN A 387 -14.77 -7.82 16.14
C ASN A 387 -13.83 -8.22 14.98
N GLY A 388 -13.07 -7.27 14.43
CA GLY A 388 -12.12 -7.54 13.36
C GLY A 388 -11.04 -8.55 13.78
N ARG A 389 -10.52 -8.44 15.01
CA ARG A 389 -9.59 -9.45 15.56
C ARG A 389 -10.25 -10.81 15.78
N GLY A 390 -11.53 -10.86 16.14
CA GLY A 390 -12.30 -12.10 16.25
C GLY A 390 -12.40 -12.82 14.90
N TYR A 391 -12.75 -12.09 13.84
CA TYR A 391 -12.82 -12.61 12.47
C TYR A 391 -11.45 -13.07 11.94
N ILE A 392 -10.39 -12.27 12.15
CA ILE A 392 -9.04 -12.68 11.77
C ILE A 392 -8.60 -13.94 12.54
N ASN A 393 -9.00 -14.06 13.80
CA ASN A 393 -8.71 -15.28 14.56
C ASN A 393 -9.42 -16.50 13.95
N SER A 394 -10.69 -16.41 13.52
CA SER A 394 -11.38 -17.55 12.90
C SER A 394 -10.68 -17.99 11.62
N ILE A 395 -10.29 -17.05 10.75
CA ILE A 395 -9.50 -17.35 9.54
C ILE A 395 -8.22 -18.11 9.90
N ILE A 396 -7.49 -17.63 10.92
CA ILE A 396 -6.25 -18.29 11.38
C ILE A 396 -6.52 -19.71 11.88
N GLU A 397 -7.60 -19.94 12.64
CA GLU A 397 -7.93 -21.30 13.10
C GLU A 397 -8.36 -22.22 11.93
N GLU A 398 -9.14 -21.70 10.99
CA GLU A 398 -9.59 -22.42 9.78
C GLU A 398 -8.41 -22.87 8.90
N HIS A 399 -7.31 -22.12 8.91
CA HIS A 399 -6.08 -22.43 8.18
C HIS A 399 -4.99 -22.96 9.12
N ASN A 400 -5.41 -23.75 10.11
CA ASN A 400 -4.54 -24.51 10.98
C ASN A 400 -3.44 -23.64 11.61
N GLY A 401 -3.78 -22.50 12.18
CA GLY A 401 -2.85 -21.61 12.88
C GLY A 401 -2.02 -20.67 11.99
N ILE A 402 -2.25 -20.62 10.68
CA ILE A 402 -1.58 -19.71 9.74
C ILE A 402 -2.56 -18.63 9.26
N MET A 403 -2.10 -17.38 9.13
CA MET A 403 -2.83 -16.34 8.40
C MET A 403 -2.45 -16.43 6.92
N PRO A 404 -3.37 -16.81 6.02
CA PRO A 404 -3.08 -16.93 4.60
C PRO A 404 -2.73 -15.58 3.97
N GLY A 405 -1.70 -15.54 3.13
CA GLY A 405 -1.30 -14.33 2.41
C GLY A 405 -2.42 -13.79 1.51
N SER A 406 -3.20 -14.68 0.88
CA SER A 406 -4.35 -14.33 0.03
C SER A 406 -5.39 -13.46 0.75
N MET A 407 -5.66 -13.70 2.03
CA MET A 407 -6.58 -12.89 2.82
C MET A 407 -5.99 -11.51 3.17
N MET A 408 -4.67 -11.41 3.32
CA MET A 408 -3.98 -10.13 3.46
C MET A 408 -4.07 -9.31 2.17
N TYR A 409 -4.05 -9.94 0.99
CA TYR A 409 -4.26 -9.25 -0.31
C TYR A 409 -5.55 -8.48 -0.36
N GLU A 410 -6.65 -9.16 -0.02
CA GLU A 410 -7.97 -8.56 -0.05
C GLU A 410 -8.01 -7.36 0.89
N THR A 411 -7.50 -7.51 2.11
CA THR A 411 -7.42 -6.43 3.10
C THR A 411 -6.64 -5.22 2.57
N PHE A 412 -5.46 -5.41 1.99
CA PHE A 412 -4.68 -4.30 1.41
C PHE A 412 -5.32 -3.70 0.17
N ASN A 413 -6.04 -4.47 -0.64
CA ASN A 413 -6.82 -3.92 -1.76
C ASN A 413 -7.96 -3.03 -1.28
N TRP A 414 -8.63 -3.38 -0.18
CA TRP A 414 -9.66 -2.53 0.44
C TRP A 414 -9.11 -1.25 1.05
N LEU A 415 -7.87 -1.27 1.54
CA LEU A 415 -7.20 -0.10 2.13
C LEU A 415 -6.66 0.89 1.10
N ARG A 416 -6.44 0.46 -0.14
CA ARG A 416 -5.97 1.36 -1.18
C ARG A 416 -7.01 2.43 -1.46
N PRO A 417 -6.59 3.67 -1.80
CA PRO A 417 -7.46 4.62 -2.44
C PRO A 417 -8.19 3.91 -3.56
N ILE A 418 -9.51 3.81 -3.43
CA ILE A 418 -10.35 2.96 -4.26
C ILE A 418 -10.25 3.34 -5.75
N ASP A 419 -9.87 4.59 -6.05
CA ASP A 419 -9.51 5.08 -7.39
C ASP A 419 -8.41 4.24 -8.06
N LEU A 420 -7.48 3.68 -7.29
CA LEU A 420 -6.43 2.79 -7.80
C LEU A 420 -6.99 1.42 -8.19
N VAL A 421 -8.05 0.94 -7.54
CA VAL A 421 -8.73 -0.32 -7.91
C VAL A 421 -9.65 -0.09 -9.11
N TRP A 422 -10.49 0.95 -9.05
CA TRP A 422 -11.42 1.30 -10.13
C TRP A 422 -10.72 1.62 -11.44
N ARG A 423 -9.52 2.18 -11.39
CA ARG A 423 -8.72 2.38 -12.61
C ARG A 423 -8.53 1.08 -13.40
N TYR A 424 -8.23 -0.04 -12.76
CA TYR A 424 -8.06 -1.32 -13.47
C TYR A 424 -9.38 -1.85 -14.00
N VAL A 425 -10.46 -1.70 -13.23
CA VAL A 425 -11.83 -2.05 -13.66
C VAL A 425 -12.20 -1.26 -14.92
N ILE A 426 -11.95 0.05 -14.94
CA ILE A 426 -12.22 0.91 -16.10
C ILE A 426 -11.32 0.54 -17.27
N ASP A 427 -9.99 0.49 -17.08
CA ASP A 427 -9.04 0.22 -18.15
C ASP A 427 -9.29 -1.16 -18.80
N GLN A 428 -9.54 -2.20 -18.00
CA GLN A 428 -9.77 -3.55 -18.53
C GLN A 428 -11.21 -3.74 -18.97
N TYR A 429 -12.17 -3.63 -18.06
CA TYR A 429 -13.53 -4.10 -18.34
C TYR A 429 -14.35 -3.11 -19.16
N MET A 430 -13.98 -1.82 -19.18
CA MET A 430 -14.67 -0.81 -19.98
C MET A 430 -13.90 -0.45 -21.26
N LEU A 431 -12.59 -0.23 -21.15
CA LEU A 431 -11.77 0.21 -22.27
C LEU A 431 -11.14 -0.95 -23.06
N GLY A 432 -11.23 -2.18 -22.57
CA GLY A 432 -10.68 -3.36 -23.23
C GLY A 432 -9.16 -3.36 -23.31
N LYS A 433 -8.47 -2.68 -22.37
CA LYS A 433 -7.00 -2.61 -22.34
C LYS A 433 -6.45 -3.74 -21.49
N GLU A 434 -5.54 -4.50 -22.07
CA GLU A 434 -4.81 -5.53 -21.32
C GLU A 434 -3.92 -4.90 -20.23
N PRO A 435 -3.78 -5.57 -19.06
CA PRO A 435 -2.90 -5.11 -18.01
C PRO A 435 -1.46 -5.10 -18.51
N ARG A 436 -0.74 -4.00 -18.28
CA ARG A 436 0.66 -3.89 -18.69
C ARG A 436 1.58 -4.54 -17.65
N PRO A 437 2.73 -5.09 -18.07
CA PRO A 437 3.75 -5.54 -17.13
C PRO A 437 4.24 -4.39 -16.26
N PHE A 438 4.05 -4.53 -14.95
CA PHE A 438 4.55 -3.58 -13.97
C PHE A 438 5.11 -4.31 -12.75
N ASP A 439 6.42 -4.19 -12.57
CA ASP A 439 7.23 -4.88 -11.56
C ASP A 439 6.72 -4.68 -10.13
N LEU A 440 6.30 -3.45 -9.81
CA LEU A 440 5.74 -3.11 -8.50
C LEU A 440 4.46 -3.90 -8.19
N LEU A 441 3.58 -4.08 -9.19
CA LEU A 441 2.34 -4.83 -9.00
C LEU A 441 2.60 -6.34 -8.97
N TYR A 442 3.60 -6.82 -9.72
CA TYR A 442 4.06 -8.20 -9.65
C TYR A 442 4.55 -8.53 -8.24
N TRP A 443 5.38 -7.65 -7.65
CA TRP A 443 5.79 -7.78 -6.25
C TRP A 443 4.59 -7.77 -5.28
N ASN A 444 3.62 -6.89 -5.52
CA ASN A 444 2.49 -6.76 -4.61
C ASN A 444 1.58 -7.99 -4.61
N ALA A 445 1.43 -8.66 -5.76
CA ALA A 445 0.71 -9.92 -5.88
C ALA A 445 1.46 -11.10 -5.23
N ASP A 446 2.79 -10.99 -5.05
CA ASP A 446 3.65 -12.02 -4.48
C ASP A 446 3.79 -11.92 -2.95
N GLN A 447 2.77 -12.44 -2.28
CA GLN A 447 2.61 -12.33 -0.83
C GLN A 447 3.14 -13.55 -0.08
N THR A 448 3.17 -13.42 1.24
CA THR A 448 3.63 -14.48 2.14
C THR A 448 2.60 -14.76 3.23
N ASN A 449 2.53 -16.01 3.65
CA ASN A 449 1.75 -16.43 4.81
C ASN A 449 2.41 -15.94 6.10
N ILE A 450 1.62 -15.72 7.14
CA ILE A 450 2.11 -15.22 8.44
C ILE A 450 1.75 -16.23 9.54
N PRO A 451 2.66 -16.58 10.45
CA PRO A 451 2.32 -17.43 11.60
C PRO A 451 1.22 -16.75 12.44
N GLY A 452 0.16 -17.48 12.77
CA GLY A 452 -1.01 -16.91 13.43
C GLY A 452 -0.67 -16.28 14.78
N LYS A 453 0.23 -16.89 15.55
CA LYS A 453 0.70 -16.35 16.85
C LYS A 453 1.41 -15.00 16.70
N VAL A 454 2.21 -14.82 15.65
CA VAL A 454 2.86 -13.53 15.32
C VAL A 454 1.80 -12.50 14.96
N HIS A 455 0.90 -12.84 14.03
CA HIS A 455 -0.12 -11.91 13.54
C HIS A 455 -1.07 -11.46 14.67
N ARG A 456 -1.55 -12.39 15.50
CA ARG A 456 -2.40 -12.09 16.67
C ARG A 456 -1.72 -11.15 17.65
N LYS A 457 -0.44 -11.39 17.95
CA LYS A 457 0.33 -10.52 18.84
C LYS A 457 0.51 -9.14 18.22
N TYR A 458 0.78 -9.04 16.93
CA TYR A 458 0.91 -7.77 16.22
C TYR A 458 -0.39 -6.94 16.28
N LEU A 459 -1.54 -7.52 15.91
CA LEU A 459 -2.82 -6.81 15.97
C LEU A 459 -3.20 -6.40 17.41
N LYS A 460 -3.05 -7.31 18.37
CA LYS A 460 -3.46 -7.05 19.77
C LYS A 460 -2.52 -6.10 20.49
N ASP A 461 -1.23 -6.38 20.48
CA ASP A 461 -0.27 -5.66 21.31
C ASP A 461 0.23 -4.36 20.64
N CYS A 462 0.29 -4.30 19.30
CA CYS A 462 0.65 -3.09 18.58
C CYS A 462 -0.58 -2.25 18.21
N TYR A 463 -1.44 -2.70 17.29
CA TYR A 463 -2.56 -1.86 16.81
C TYR A 463 -3.59 -1.50 17.88
N ALA A 464 -4.07 -2.49 18.64
CA ALA A 464 -5.13 -2.28 19.62
C ALA A 464 -4.62 -1.65 20.92
N LYS A 465 -3.54 -2.18 21.50
CA LYS A 465 -3.06 -1.76 22.83
C LYS A 465 -1.89 -0.78 22.82
N ASN A 466 -1.25 -0.58 21.67
CA ASN A 466 -0.09 0.28 21.47
C ASN A 466 1.01 0.08 22.52
N LYS A 467 1.27 -1.18 22.89
CA LYS A 467 2.17 -1.54 23.99
C LYS A 467 3.63 -1.19 23.71
N LEU A 468 4.04 -1.18 22.44
CA LEU A 468 5.43 -0.92 22.06
C LEU A 468 5.82 0.52 22.36
N ALA A 469 5.10 1.51 21.82
CA ALA A 469 5.32 2.92 22.15
C ALA A 469 5.09 3.27 23.63
N ARG A 470 4.26 2.49 24.34
CA ARG A 470 3.95 2.70 25.77
C ARG A 470 4.94 2.04 26.74
N GLY A 471 6.00 1.39 26.24
CA GLY A 471 6.98 0.71 27.11
C GLY A 471 6.41 -0.49 27.87
N LYS A 472 5.40 -1.18 27.30
CA LYS A 472 4.69 -2.31 27.91
C LYS A 472 4.79 -3.59 27.08
N PHE A 473 5.56 -3.57 25.98
CA PHE A 473 5.69 -4.70 25.08
C PHE A 473 6.77 -5.65 25.61
N LYS A 474 6.48 -6.96 25.60
CA LYS A 474 7.44 -7.98 26.04
C LYS A 474 8.16 -8.60 24.84
N VAL A 475 9.48 -8.68 24.94
CA VAL A 475 10.39 -9.33 23.99
C VAL A 475 11.32 -10.23 24.79
N LEU A 476 11.38 -11.51 24.44
CA LEU A 476 12.25 -12.50 25.09
C LEU A 476 12.15 -12.53 26.63
N GLY A 477 10.97 -12.23 27.17
CA GLY A 477 10.71 -12.19 28.62
C GLY A 477 10.80 -10.79 29.23
N GLU A 478 11.59 -9.90 28.63
CA GLU A 478 11.82 -8.54 29.11
C GLU A 478 10.78 -7.55 28.61
N THR A 479 10.43 -6.57 29.44
CA THR A 479 9.59 -5.43 29.01
C THR A 479 10.49 -4.36 28.43
N VAL A 480 10.27 -4.02 27.16
CA VAL A 480 11.13 -3.10 26.41
C VAL A 480 10.56 -1.68 26.43
N ASP A 481 11.46 -0.70 26.49
CA ASP A 481 11.16 0.73 26.38
C ASP A 481 12.06 1.34 25.31
N LEU A 482 11.44 1.90 24.27
CA LEU A 482 12.17 2.49 23.14
C LEU A 482 12.93 3.77 23.54
N LYS A 483 12.57 4.40 24.66
CA LYS A 483 13.34 5.52 25.22
C LYS A 483 14.75 5.12 25.68
N GLN A 484 15.01 3.83 25.89
CA GLN A 484 16.34 3.33 26.24
C GLN A 484 17.24 3.15 25.01
N VAL A 485 16.68 3.21 23.80
CA VAL A 485 17.45 3.11 22.55
C VAL A 485 18.10 4.46 22.27
N ASP A 486 19.40 4.57 22.51
CA ASP A 486 20.20 5.81 22.46
C ASP A 486 20.98 5.99 21.15
N ILE A 487 21.01 4.96 20.30
CA ILE A 487 21.70 5.01 19.00
C ILE A 487 21.07 6.06 18.06
N PRO A 488 21.82 6.59 17.08
CA PRO A 488 21.26 7.47 16.06
C PRO A 488 20.19 6.77 15.22
N VAL A 489 19.05 7.44 15.05
CA VAL A 489 17.91 6.96 14.27
C VAL A 489 17.58 7.91 13.12
N MET A 490 17.24 7.35 11.96
CA MET A 490 16.58 8.05 10.86
C MET A 490 15.20 7.43 10.65
N VAL A 491 14.16 8.23 10.53
CA VAL A 491 12.81 7.78 10.21
C VAL A 491 12.34 8.47 8.93
N GLN A 492 11.98 7.66 7.93
CA GLN A 492 11.37 8.13 6.70
C GLN A 492 9.88 7.77 6.69
N ALA A 493 9.06 8.76 6.39
CA ALA A 493 7.63 8.61 6.11
C ALA A 493 7.32 9.07 4.68
N SER A 494 6.15 8.70 4.15
CA SER A 494 5.67 9.21 2.86
C SER A 494 4.37 10.01 3.05
N ARG A 495 4.23 11.12 2.33
CA ARG A 495 3.15 12.11 2.50
C ARG A 495 1.75 11.53 2.24
N ASP A 496 1.63 10.68 1.22
CA ASP A 496 0.35 10.09 0.79
C ASP A 496 0.25 8.61 1.20
N ASP A 497 0.96 8.20 2.25
CA ASP A 497 0.92 6.83 2.78
C ASP A 497 -0.37 6.59 3.57
N HIS A 498 -1.24 5.74 3.06
CA HIS A 498 -2.48 5.30 3.71
C HIS A 498 -2.29 4.04 4.58
N ILE A 499 -1.17 3.32 4.43
CA ILE A 499 -0.85 2.10 5.17
C ILE A 499 -0.15 2.45 6.48
N CYS A 500 0.85 3.31 6.40
CA CYS A 500 1.58 3.87 7.53
C CYS A 500 1.48 5.40 7.49
N PRO A 501 0.36 5.99 7.96
CA PRO A 501 0.14 7.43 7.88
C PRO A 501 1.30 8.23 8.43
N MET A 502 1.61 9.36 7.76
CA MET A 502 2.72 10.24 8.10
C MET A 502 2.76 10.59 9.59
N GLU A 503 1.62 10.94 10.19
CA GLU A 503 1.52 11.26 11.63
C GLU A 503 1.86 10.06 12.54
N SER A 504 1.51 8.84 12.13
CA SER A 504 1.84 7.62 12.88
C SER A 504 3.34 7.34 12.86
N VAL A 505 3.96 7.47 11.68
CA VAL A 505 5.40 7.32 11.50
C VAL A 505 6.17 8.46 12.18
N TYR A 506 5.64 9.69 12.15
CA TYR A 506 6.20 10.83 12.88
C TYR A 506 6.22 10.59 14.39
N ARG A 507 5.13 10.07 14.96
CA ARG A 507 5.09 9.68 16.38
C ARG A 507 6.09 8.57 16.70
N THR A 508 6.37 7.69 15.75
CA THR A 508 7.46 6.70 15.85
C THR A 508 8.84 7.36 15.92
N ALA A 509 9.08 8.48 15.22
CA ALA A 509 10.35 9.22 15.35
C ALA A 509 10.58 9.78 16.76
N LYS A 510 9.50 9.98 17.55
CA LYS A 510 9.56 10.55 18.90
C LYS A 510 9.69 9.53 20.03
N VAL A 511 9.60 8.21 19.75
CA VAL A 511 9.64 7.19 20.82
C VAL A 511 11.05 6.77 21.23
N PHE A 512 12.06 7.03 20.39
CA PHE A 512 13.44 6.66 20.66
C PHE A 512 14.15 7.68 21.56
N GLY A 513 15.07 7.22 22.41
CA GLY A 513 15.85 8.10 23.29
C GLY A 513 17.02 8.82 22.61
N GLY A 514 17.55 8.21 21.53
CA GLY A 514 18.66 8.75 20.75
C GLY A 514 18.26 9.89 19.82
N LYS A 515 19.27 10.54 19.23
CA LYS A 515 19.04 11.59 18.22
C LYS A 515 18.33 10.99 17.01
N THR A 516 17.10 11.45 16.76
CA THR A 516 16.30 11.04 15.61
C THR A 516 16.25 12.14 14.56
N GLN A 517 16.46 11.77 13.29
CA GLN A 517 16.20 12.62 12.14
C GLN A 517 14.97 12.10 11.40
N PHE A 518 14.09 13.01 10.98
CA PHE A 518 12.88 12.69 10.23
C PHE A 518 12.99 13.23 8.80
N ILE A 519 12.52 12.44 7.84
CA ILE A 519 12.41 12.81 6.43
C ILE A 519 11.02 12.43 5.93
N LEU A 520 10.39 13.34 5.19
CA LEU A 520 9.12 13.06 4.52
C LEU A 520 9.36 12.96 3.01
N ALA A 521 9.06 11.83 2.40
CA ALA A 521 9.04 11.70 0.94
C ALA A 521 7.65 12.03 0.41
N ALA A 522 7.55 12.55 -0.81
CA ALA A 522 6.27 12.61 -1.51
C ALA A 522 5.79 11.21 -1.94
N SER A 523 4.55 11.12 -2.45
CA SER A 523 3.91 9.87 -2.86
C SER A 523 3.53 8.93 -1.70
N GLY A 524 3.09 7.72 -2.04
CA GLY A 524 2.52 6.74 -1.11
C GLY A 524 3.53 5.76 -0.52
N HIS A 525 3.02 4.71 0.15
CA HIS A 525 3.79 3.74 0.93
C HIS A 525 5.03 3.18 0.24
N ILE A 526 4.91 2.83 -1.04
CA ILE A 526 6.00 2.19 -1.79
C ILE A 526 6.77 3.21 -2.62
N ALA A 527 6.08 4.00 -3.45
CA ALA A 527 6.72 4.97 -4.33
C ALA A 527 7.47 6.09 -3.57
N GLY A 528 7.07 6.39 -2.32
CA GLY A 528 7.81 7.30 -1.46
C GLY A 528 9.10 6.69 -0.91
N VAL A 529 9.12 5.38 -0.62
CA VAL A 529 10.33 4.66 -0.16
C VAL A 529 11.26 4.36 -1.34
N VAL A 530 10.72 3.74 -2.39
CA VAL A 530 11.45 3.27 -3.56
C VAL A 530 11.37 4.31 -4.68
N ASN A 531 12.17 5.37 -4.53
CA ASN A 531 12.30 6.43 -5.52
C ASN A 531 13.76 6.56 -5.94
N HIS A 532 14.18 5.87 -7.00
CA HIS A 532 15.57 5.93 -7.47
C HIS A 532 15.93 7.38 -7.87
N PRO A 533 17.10 7.92 -7.47
CA PRO A 533 17.49 9.31 -7.77
C PRO A 533 17.48 9.64 -9.27
N ASP A 534 17.89 8.70 -10.11
CA ASP A 534 17.95 8.91 -11.56
C ASP A 534 16.56 9.01 -12.21
N SER A 535 15.49 8.68 -11.49
CA SER A 535 14.12 8.87 -11.99
C SER A 535 13.76 10.34 -12.14
N GLY A 536 14.39 11.24 -11.38
CA GLY A 536 14.07 12.67 -11.34
C GLY A 536 12.63 12.97 -10.90
N LYS A 537 11.93 12.01 -10.28
CA LYS A 537 10.53 12.14 -9.85
C LYS A 537 10.42 12.55 -8.39
N TYR A 538 9.28 13.19 -8.11
CA TYR A 538 8.84 13.57 -6.77
C TYR A 538 9.75 14.58 -6.07
N CYS A 539 9.48 14.83 -4.80
CA CYS A 539 10.25 15.67 -3.90
C CYS A 539 10.25 15.03 -2.50
N HIS A 540 11.01 15.62 -1.59
CA HIS A 540 11.04 15.25 -0.19
C HIS A 540 11.27 16.48 0.69
N TRP A 541 10.91 16.38 1.96
CA TRP A 541 11.07 17.45 2.94
C TRP A 541 12.04 17.04 4.03
N THR A 542 12.81 18.01 4.51
CA THR A 542 13.70 17.89 5.66
C THR A 542 13.52 19.07 6.59
N ASN A 543 13.79 18.87 7.87
CA ASN A 543 13.77 19.95 8.85
C ASN A 543 14.84 19.67 9.90
N ASP A 544 15.70 20.67 10.15
CA ASP A 544 16.80 20.57 11.10
C ASP A 544 16.39 20.90 12.55
N SER A 545 15.14 21.33 12.75
CA SER A 545 14.58 21.59 14.09
C SER A 545 14.37 20.29 14.89
N ALA A 546 14.29 20.45 16.22
CA ALA A 546 13.81 19.37 17.07
C ALA A 546 12.38 18.99 16.67
N LEU A 547 12.01 17.71 16.80
CA LEU A 547 10.70 17.21 16.42
C LEU A 547 9.59 17.90 17.26
N PRO A 548 8.76 18.82 16.69
CA PRO A 548 7.63 19.43 17.39
C PRO A 548 6.54 18.42 17.74
N ASP A 549 5.41 18.88 18.28
CA ASP A 549 4.39 17.98 18.83
C ASP A 549 3.70 17.12 17.78
N THR A 550 3.46 17.69 16.61
CA THR A 550 2.77 17.04 15.50
C THR A 550 3.62 17.00 14.23
N GLY A 551 3.31 16.06 13.33
CA GLY A 551 3.95 16.00 12.01
C GLY A 551 3.56 17.21 11.15
N ALA A 552 2.33 17.70 11.27
CA ALA A 552 1.86 18.92 10.64
C ALA A 552 2.74 20.14 10.99
N GLU A 553 3.00 20.37 12.28
CA GLU A 553 3.92 21.44 12.72
C GLU A 553 5.35 21.24 12.19
N TRP A 554 5.82 19.99 12.12
CA TRP A 554 7.13 19.69 11.55
C TRP A 554 7.19 20.03 10.07
N LEU A 555 6.12 19.75 9.32
CA LEU A 555 6.02 20.01 7.88
C LEU A 555 5.92 21.50 7.58
N ASP A 556 5.20 22.28 8.39
CA ASP A 556 5.07 23.74 8.22
C ASP A 556 6.44 24.45 8.28
N GLY A 557 7.39 23.91 9.05
CA GLY A 557 8.76 24.40 9.13
C GLY A 557 9.77 23.68 8.23
N ALA A 558 9.33 22.73 7.39
CA ALA A 558 10.24 21.90 6.60
C ALA A 558 10.60 22.54 5.25
N GLU A 559 11.83 22.29 4.79
CA GLU A 559 12.30 22.69 3.48
C GLU A 559 12.00 21.58 2.45
N GLU A 560 11.44 21.95 1.30
CA GLU A 560 11.19 21.05 0.18
C GLU A 560 12.42 20.93 -0.73
N HIS A 561 12.84 19.70 -1.00
CA HIS A 561 13.94 19.35 -1.88
C HIS A 561 13.42 18.56 -3.08
N ALA A 562 13.82 18.96 -4.29
CA ALA A 562 13.46 18.24 -5.50
C ALA A 562 14.12 16.86 -5.57
N GLY A 563 13.41 15.87 -6.11
CA GLY A 563 13.92 14.53 -6.36
C GLY A 563 13.90 13.60 -5.14
N SER A 564 14.60 12.48 -5.30
CA SER A 564 14.67 11.41 -4.29
C SER A 564 15.31 11.86 -2.98
N TRP A 565 14.82 11.30 -1.86
CA TRP A 565 15.39 11.48 -0.53
C TRP A 565 16.60 10.58 -0.26
N TRP A 566 16.89 9.58 -1.12
CA TRP A 566 18.00 8.65 -0.90
C TRP A 566 19.35 9.36 -0.74
N PRO A 567 19.72 10.39 -1.56
CA PRO A 567 20.96 11.13 -1.36
C PRO A 567 21.05 11.81 0.02
N THR A 568 19.94 12.35 0.52
CA THR A 568 19.84 12.93 1.86
C THR A 568 20.06 11.88 2.94
N TRP A 569 19.45 10.71 2.80
CA TRP A 569 19.71 9.56 3.69
C TRP A 569 21.17 9.11 3.65
N TRP A 570 21.79 9.06 2.47
CA TRP A 570 23.20 8.73 2.33
C TRP A 570 24.11 9.71 3.07
N ASN A 571 23.83 11.01 2.97
CA ASN A 571 24.61 12.03 3.69
C ASN A 571 24.56 11.82 5.20
N TRP A 572 23.43 11.34 5.73
CA TRP A 572 23.30 10.97 7.14
C TRP A 572 23.98 9.63 7.49
N LEU A 573 23.89 8.62 6.62
CA LEU A 573 24.38 7.27 6.87
C LEU A 573 25.90 7.13 6.68
N ARG A 574 26.46 7.82 5.69
CA ARG A 574 27.90 7.79 5.33
C ARG A 574 28.84 7.97 6.53
N PRO A 575 28.72 9.02 7.38
CA PRO A 575 29.61 9.19 8.53
C PRO A 575 29.47 8.07 9.58
N LYS A 576 28.34 7.35 9.60
CA LYS A 576 28.08 6.24 10.51
C LYS A 576 28.57 4.89 9.97
N SER A 577 29.01 4.85 8.72
CA SER A 577 29.43 3.62 8.02
C SER A 577 30.92 3.27 8.26
N GLY A 578 31.66 4.15 8.94
CA GLY A 578 33.06 3.92 9.31
C GLY A 578 34.06 4.24 8.20
N ARG A 579 35.31 3.80 8.35
CA ARG A 579 36.36 3.94 7.32
C ARG A 579 36.13 2.98 6.15
N LYS A 580 36.76 3.23 5.00
CA LYS A 580 36.81 2.23 3.93
C LYS A 580 37.76 1.08 4.30
N VAL A 581 37.40 -0.12 3.87
CA VAL A 581 38.15 -1.38 4.00
C VAL A 581 38.09 -2.14 2.67
N VAL A 582 38.98 -3.11 2.49
CA VAL A 582 38.91 -4.02 1.34
C VAL A 582 37.54 -4.70 1.32
N ALA A 583 36.89 -4.65 0.16
CA ALA A 583 35.57 -5.22 -0.05
C ALA A 583 35.62 -6.74 0.19
N LYS A 584 34.75 -7.23 1.07
CA LYS A 584 34.59 -8.68 1.29
C LYS A 584 33.56 -9.22 0.31
N GLN A 585 33.99 -10.14 -0.54
CA GLN A 585 33.10 -10.89 -1.42
C GLN A 585 32.20 -11.81 -0.58
N PRO A 586 30.94 -12.01 -0.99
CA PRO A 586 30.07 -12.97 -0.32
C PRO A 586 30.66 -14.37 -0.47
N LYS A 587 30.68 -15.13 0.63
CA LYS A 587 31.20 -16.51 0.63
C LYS A 587 30.12 -17.45 0.13
N ASP A 588 30.45 -18.30 -0.83
CA ASP A 588 29.60 -19.42 -1.20
C ASP A 588 29.57 -20.45 -0.04
N MET A 589 28.41 -20.57 0.58
CA MET A 589 28.15 -21.49 1.69
C MET A 589 27.43 -22.76 1.22
N GLY A 590 27.29 -22.98 -0.10
CA GLY A 590 26.50 -24.05 -0.68
C GLY A 590 24.99 -23.86 -0.51
N LEU A 591 24.55 -22.63 -0.19
CA LEU A 591 23.14 -22.28 0.05
C LEU A 591 22.46 -21.70 -1.20
N GLY A 592 23.23 -21.36 -2.24
CA GLY A 592 22.78 -20.82 -3.51
C GLY A 592 22.84 -19.29 -3.59
N SER A 593 22.83 -18.80 -4.83
CA SER A 593 22.91 -17.37 -5.12
C SER A 593 21.61 -16.63 -4.79
N ALA A 594 21.71 -15.30 -4.67
CA ALA A 594 20.55 -14.41 -4.60
C ALA A 594 19.61 -14.66 -5.80
N PRO A 595 18.27 -14.55 -5.64
CA PRO A 595 17.54 -14.05 -4.47
C PRO A 595 17.26 -15.13 -3.40
N GLY A 596 17.94 -16.28 -3.45
CA GLY A 596 17.72 -17.39 -2.52
C GLY A 596 16.51 -18.26 -2.85
N THR A 597 16.22 -19.23 -1.98
CA THR A 597 15.13 -20.19 -2.18
C THR A 597 13.84 -19.74 -1.51
N TYR A 598 13.91 -19.04 -0.38
CA TYR A 598 12.73 -18.61 0.38
C TYR A 598 11.90 -17.57 -0.40
N ALA A 599 12.57 -16.67 -1.12
CA ALA A 599 11.88 -15.71 -1.96
C ALA A 599 11.23 -16.32 -3.20
N ARG A 600 11.67 -17.51 -3.66
CA ARG A 600 11.12 -18.16 -4.85
C ARG A 600 9.83 -18.94 -4.58
N VAL A 601 9.57 -19.34 -3.34
CA VAL A 601 8.35 -20.08 -2.96
C VAL A 601 7.11 -19.22 -3.23
N ARG A 602 6.14 -19.74 -3.99
CA ARG A 602 4.84 -19.09 -4.21
C ARG A 602 3.81 -19.63 -3.22
N LEU A 603 2.74 -18.86 -2.97
CA LEU A 603 1.67 -19.30 -2.05
C LEU A 603 1.01 -20.60 -2.51
N GLU A 604 0.86 -20.81 -3.82
CA GLU A 604 0.30 -22.03 -4.42
C GLU A 604 1.15 -23.28 -4.16
N ASP A 605 2.45 -23.11 -3.88
CA ASP A 605 3.36 -24.20 -3.53
C ASP A 605 3.23 -24.62 -2.06
N ILE A 606 2.60 -23.79 -1.22
CA ILE A 606 2.44 -24.02 0.21
C ILE A 606 1.03 -24.55 0.48
N LYS A 607 0.94 -25.85 0.73
CA LYS A 607 -0.33 -26.47 1.16
C LYS A 607 -0.62 -26.06 2.61
N LEU A 608 -1.65 -25.25 2.79
CA LEU A 608 -2.25 -25.02 4.10
C LEU A 608 -3.22 -26.20 4.34
N GLY A 609 -2.93 -26.98 5.39
CA GLY A 609 -3.62 -28.24 5.68
C GLY A 609 -5.05 -28.08 6.18
#